data_AF-A0A202B6R6-F1
#
_entry.id   AF-A0A202B6R6-F1
#
_cell.length_a   1.000
_cell.length_b   1.000
_cell.length_c   1.000
_cell.angle_alpha   90.00
_cell.angle_beta   90.00
_cell.angle_gamma   90.00
#
_symmetry.space_group_name_H-M   'P 1'
#
loop_
_entity.id
_entity.type
_entity.pdbx_description
1 polymer ?
#
loop_
_entity_poly.entity_id
_entity_poly.type
_entity_poly.pdbx_seq_one_letter_code
_entity_poly.pdbx_strand_id
1 'polypeptide(L)'
;MHPSRCPPPDAATDLLQLPNVGPRAAADLRLLGFNHPADLRGRDPHQLYLRLCDATGERHDPCVLDVLMSVCHYMDTGEARAWPSFTAERKRRWTV
;
A
#
# COMPACT_ATOMS: atom_id res chain seq x y z
N MET A 1 -1.26 -3.77 13.09
CA MET A 1 -2.41 -4.14 12.25
C MET A 1 -2.98 -5.45 12.80
N HIS A 2 -4.31 -5.60 12.86
CA HIS A 2 -4.96 -6.84 13.29
C HIS A 2 -5.74 -7.41 12.08
N PRO A 3 -5.40 -8.60 11.56
CA PRO A 3 -5.95 -9.10 10.29
C PRO A 3 -7.48 -9.16 10.25
N SER A 4 -8.12 -9.47 11.38
CA SER A 4 -9.60 -9.54 11.47
C SER A 4 -10.32 -8.19 11.31
N ARG A 5 -9.58 -7.08 11.20
CA ARG A 5 -10.15 -5.75 10.93
C ARG A 5 -10.20 -5.42 9.43
N CYS A 6 -9.52 -6.18 8.60
CA CYS A 6 -9.61 -6.06 7.15
C CYS A 6 -10.75 -6.98 6.66
N PRO A 7 -11.77 -6.47 5.95
CA PRO A 7 -12.70 -7.32 5.23
C PRO A 7 -11.97 -8.10 4.12
N PRO A 8 -12.61 -8.98 3.34
CA PRO A 8 -12.05 -9.42 2.07
C PRO A 8 -11.85 -8.24 1.10
N PRO A 9 -10.88 -8.28 0.18
CA PRO A 9 -10.62 -7.17 -0.76
C PRO A 9 -11.85 -6.72 -1.54
N ASP A 10 -12.70 -7.65 -1.97
CA ASP A 10 -13.89 -7.34 -2.78
C ASP A 10 -15.02 -6.73 -1.95
N ALA A 11 -14.92 -6.79 -0.62
CA ALA A 11 -15.86 -6.17 0.32
C ALA A 11 -15.29 -4.88 0.97
N ALA A 12 -14.05 -4.51 0.66
CA ALA A 12 -13.45 -3.27 1.15
C ALA A 12 -14.01 -2.07 0.39
N THR A 13 -14.63 -1.13 1.09
CA THR A 13 -15.25 0.07 0.53
C THR A 13 -14.49 1.36 0.83
N ASP A 14 -13.64 1.36 1.86
CA ASP A 14 -12.80 2.50 2.25
C ASP A 14 -11.33 2.08 2.37
N LEU A 15 -10.41 2.97 1.98
CA LEU A 15 -8.96 2.75 2.07
C LEU A 15 -8.48 2.48 3.50
N LEU A 16 -9.17 3.01 4.52
CA LEU A 16 -8.88 2.74 5.94
C LEU A 16 -9.15 1.29 6.36
N GLN A 17 -9.86 0.52 5.53
CA GLN A 17 -10.08 -0.91 5.77
C GLN A 17 -8.92 -1.76 5.25
N LEU A 18 -7.96 -1.17 4.51
CA LEU A 18 -6.80 -1.87 3.99
C LEU A 18 -5.77 -2.16 5.10
N PRO A 19 -5.01 -3.24 4.98
CA PRO A 19 -3.98 -3.56 5.95
C PRO A 19 -2.90 -2.48 5.98
N ASN A 20 -2.47 -2.11 7.19
CA ASN A 20 -1.40 -1.14 7.44
C ASN A 20 -1.70 0.30 6.96
N VAL A 21 -2.94 0.58 6.50
CA VAL A 21 -3.35 1.92 6.07
C VAL A 21 -4.03 2.66 7.21
N GLY A 22 -3.40 3.77 7.62
CA GLY A 22 -4.02 4.79 8.47
C GLY A 22 -4.41 6.04 7.66
N PRO A 23 -4.94 7.09 8.32
CA PRO A 23 -5.40 8.31 7.65
C PRO A 23 -4.38 8.95 6.71
N ARG A 24 -3.09 8.96 7.08
CA ARG A 24 -2.01 9.50 6.25
C ARG A 24 -1.82 8.68 4.97
N ALA A 25 -1.63 7.37 5.09
CA ALA A 25 -1.49 6.49 3.93
C ALA A 25 -2.74 6.50 3.02
N ALA A 26 -3.94 6.61 3.60
CA ALA A 26 -5.15 6.78 2.81
C ALA A 26 -5.19 8.12 2.05
N ALA A 27 -4.70 9.21 2.66
CA ALA A 27 -4.56 10.49 1.98
C ALA A 27 -3.52 10.43 0.85
N ASP A 28 -2.40 9.74 1.05
CA ASP A 28 -1.38 9.53 0.01
C ASP A 28 -1.96 8.76 -1.19
N LEU A 29 -2.74 7.70 -0.95
CA LEU A 29 -3.42 6.95 -2.01
C LEU A 29 -4.45 7.81 -2.75
N ARG A 30 -5.21 8.65 -2.05
CA ARG A 30 -6.13 9.61 -2.67
C ARG A 30 -5.41 10.68 -3.48
N LEU A 31 -4.25 11.16 -3.01
CA LEU A 31 -3.39 12.09 -3.76
C LEU A 31 -2.94 11.48 -5.10
N LEU A 32 -2.72 10.17 -5.13
CA LEU A 32 -2.40 9.42 -6.37
C LEU A 32 -3.61 9.13 -7.27
N GLY A 33 -4.81 9.53 -6.86
CA GLY A 33 -6.07 9.34 -7.59
C GLY A 33 -6.83 8.06 -7.27
N PHE A 34 -6.43 7.30 -6.24
CA PHE A 34 -7.14 6.08 -5.82
C PHE A 34 -8.16 6.43 -4.75
N ASN A 35 -9.45 6.30 -5.08
CA ASN A 35 -10.54 6.62 -4.15
C ASN A 35 -11.18 5.36 -3.55
N HIS A 36 -11.08 4.23 -4.27
CA HIS A 36 -11.63 2.95 -3.84
C HIS A 36 -10.55 1.88 -3.73
N PRO A 37 -10.62 0.97 -2.73
CA PRO A 37 -9.72 -0.17 -2.61
C PRO A 37 -9.53 -0.95 -3.91
N ALA A 38 -10.60 -1.19 -4.66
CA ALA A 38 -10.58 -1.93 -5.92
C ALA A 38 -9.65 -1.32 -6.98
N ASP A 39 -9.39 0.00 -6.95
CA ASP A 39 -8.52 0.69 -7.91
C ASP A 39 -7.05 0.25 -7.80
N LEU A 40 -6.69 -0.37 -6.67
CA LEU A 40 -5.33 -0.80 -6.32
C LEU A 40 -5.00 -2.23 -6.76
N ARG A 41 -5.99 -2.99 -7.26
CA ARG A 41 -5.77 -4.34 -7.75
C ARG A 41 -4.85 -4.35 -8.99
N GLY A 42 -3.86 -5.23 -8.98
CA GLY A 42 -2.86 -5.35 -10.05
C GLY A 42 -1.92 -4.15 -10.19
N ARG A 43 -1.89 -3.22 -9.21
CA ARG A 43 -0.95 -2.09 -9.24
C ARG A 43 0.44 -2.53 -8.79
N ASP A 44 1.46 -1.96 -9.42
CA ASP A 44 2.84 -2.15 -8.98
C ASP A 44 3.17 -1.18 -7.82
N PRO A 45 3.48 -1.68 -6.62
CA PRO A 45 3.79 -0.83 -5.47
C PRO A 45 5.01 0.08 -5.70
N HIS A 46 5.98 -0.30 -6.54
CA HIS A 46 7.13 0.55 -6.84
C HIS A 46 6.71 1.77 -7.66
N GLN A 47 5.85 1.58 -8.66
CA GLN A 47 5.30 2.69 -9.44
C GLN A 47 4.46 3.62 -8.56
N LEU A 48 3.68 3.08 -7.63
CA LEU A 48 2.92 3.89 -6.68
C LEU A 48 3.83 4.74 -5.81
N TYR A 49 4.91 4.16 -5.28
CA TYR A 49 5.88 4.88 -4.46
C TYR A 49 6.58 6.00 -5.24
N LEU A 50 7.03 5.73 -6.48
CA LEU A 50 7.67 6.74 -7.32
C LEU A 50 6.71 7.88 -7.63
N ARG A 51 5.47 7.56 -8.03
CA ARG A 51 4.42 8.57 -8.26
C ARG A 51 4.13 9.39 -7.01
N LEU A 52 4.22 8.80 -5.82
CA LEU A 52 4.02 9.52 -4.56
C LEU A 52 5.16 10.51 -4.33
N CYS A 53 6.41 10.08 -4.53
CA CYS A 53 7.57 10.96 -4.41
C CYS A 53 7.49 12.13 -5.41
N ASP A 54 7.09 11.83 -6.65
CA ASP A 54 6.93 12.86 -7.69
C ASP A 54 5.80 13.84 -7.33
N ALA A 55 4.66 13.34 -6.83
CA ALA A 55 3.51 14.16 -6.46
C ALA A 55 3.78 15.07 -5.24
N THR A 56 4.63 14.64 -4.30
CA THR A 56 4.96 15.43 -3.11
C THR A 56 6.26 16.21 -3.24
N GLY A 57 7.07 15.96 -4.28
CA GLY A 57 8.37 16.60 -4.48
C GLY A 57 9.44 16.18 -3.46
N GLU A 58 9.23 15.07 -2.75
CA GLU A 58 10.17 14.58 -1.73
C GLU A 58 10.31 13.06 -1.79
N ARG A 59 11.49 12.56 -1.40
CA ARG A 59 11.70 11.13 -1.23
C ARG A 59 11.11 10.68 0.10
N HIS A 60 10.03 9.92 0.05
CA HIS A 60 9.41 9.32 1.24
C HIS A 60 10.30 8.26 1.87
N ASP A 61 10.08 7.97 3.15
CA ASP A 61 10.77 6.87 3.83
C ASP A 61 10.56 5.54 3.10
N PRO A 62 11.59 4.68 2.97
CA PRO A 62 11.46 3.40 2.27
C PRO A 62 10.40 2.44 2.87
N CYS A 63 10.02 2.63 4.14
CA CYS A 63 8.94 1.85 4.76
C CYS A 63 7.56 2.16 4.15
N VAL A 64 7.39 3.31 3.49
CA VAL A 64 6.16 3.62 2.73
C VAL A 64 6.01 2.65 1.56
N LEU A 65 7.09 2.29 0.88
CA LEU A 65 7.05 1.24 -0.14
C LEU A 65 6.64 -0.12 0.47
N ASP A 66 7.15 -0.47 1.65
CA ASP A 66 6.75 -1.73 2.31
C ASP A 66 5.23 -1.75 2.62
N VAL A 67 4.66 -0.59 3.01
CA VAL A 67 3.20 -0.44 3.18
C VAL A 67 2.47 -0.62 1.84
N LEU A 68 2.92 0.02 0.76
CA LEU A 68 2.33 -0.11 -0.57
C LEU A 68 2.41 -1.56 -1.10
N MET A 69 3.53 -2.25 -0.87
CA MET A 69 3.67 -3.68 -1.18
C MET A 69 2.65 -4.51 -0.41
N SER A 70 2.45 -4.22 0.88
CA SER A 70 1.46 -4.93 1.69
C SER A 70 0.03 -4.70 1.20
N VAL A 71 -0.29 -3.49 0.73
CA VAL A 71 -1.60 -3.13 0.19
C VAL A 71 -1.85 -3.85 -1.14
N CYS A 72 -0.91 -3.76 -2.10
CA CYS A 72 -1.07 -4.40 -3.41
C CYS A 72 -1.16 -5.93 -3.27
N HIS A 73 -0.29 -6.53 -2.44
CA HIS A 73 -0.35 -7.96 -2.14
C HIS A 73 -1.73 -8.37 -1.62
N TYR A 74 -2.25 -7.66 -0.62
CA TYR A 74 -3.57 -7.95 -0.06
C TYR A 74 -4.69 -7.79 -1.10
N MET A 75 -4.63 -6.76 -1.95
CA MET A 75 -5.64 -6.56 -3.01
C MET A 75 -5.64 -7.70 -4.03
N ASP A 76 -4.48 -8.29 -4.30
CA ASP A 76 -4.32 -9.36 -5.30
C ASP A 76 -4.58 -10.75 -4.72
N THR A 77 -4.25 -11.01 -3.46
CA THR A 77 -4.30 -12.36 -2.84
C THR A 77 -5.38 -12.52 -1.77
N GLY A 78 -5.88 -11.42 -1.20
CA GLY A 78 -6.71 -11.43 0.00
C GLY A 78 -5.95 -11.67 1.30
N GLU A 79 -4.64 -11.87 1.25
CA GLU A 79 -3.84 -12.15 2.45
C GLU A 79 -3.31 -10.87 3.11
N ALA A 80 -3.84 -10.55 4.29
CA ALA A 80 -3.41 -9.40 5.07
C ALA A 80 -2.11 -9.69 5.84
N ARG A 81 -0.99 -9.12 5.39
CA ARG A 81 0.33 -9.24 6.03
C ARG A 81 0.79 -7.92 6.65
N ALA A 82 1.51 -7.99 7.76
CA ALA A 82 2.13 -6.81 8.35
C ALA A 82 3.20 -6.27 7.39
N TRP A 83 3.25 -4.96 7.16
CA TRP A 83 4.19 -4.35 6.23
C TRP A 83 5.67 -4.75 6.46
N PRO A 84 6.18 -4.98 7.70
CA PRO A 84 7.58 -5.35 7.87
C PRO A 84 7.96 -6.67 7.19
N SER A 85 6.99 -7.56 6.92
CA SER A 85 7.22 -8.82 6.19
C SER A 85 7.74 -8.60 4.76
N PHE A 86 7.49 -7.43 4.16
CA PHE A 86 7.95 -7.07 2.82
C PHE A 86 9.34 -6.42 2.80
N THR A 87 9.88 -6.01 3.94
CA THR A 87 11.17 -5.32 4.06
C THR A 87 12.31 -6.08 3.39
N ALA A 88 12.37 -7.41 3.61
CA ALA A 88 13.43 -8.25 3.04
C ALA A 88 13.31 -8.34 1.52
N GLU A 89 12.09 -8.37 0.99
CA GLU A 89 11.85 -8.35 -0.45
C GLU A 89 12.25 -7.00 -1.06
N ARG A 90 11.80 -5.89 -0.46
CA ARG A 90 12.18 -4.55 -0.88
C ARG A 90 13.69 -4.38 -0.93
N LYS A 91 14.40 -4.72 0.14
CA LYS A 91 15.87 -4.61 0.20
C LYS A 91 16.60 -5.42 -0.87
N ARG A 92 16.01 -6.55 -1.33
CA ARG A 92 16.58 -7.35 -2.42
C ARG A 92 16.35 -6.74 -3.80
N ARG A 93 15.19 -6.12 -4.02
CA ARG A 93 14.73 -5.65 -5.34
C ARG A 93 14.97 -4.15 -5.56
N TRP A 94 15.14 -3.39 -4.50
CA TRP A 94 15.24 -1.94 -4.50
C TRP A 94 16.39 -1.51 -3.59
N THR A 95 17.51 -1.14 -4.22
CA THR A 95 18.81 -0.90 -3.57
C THR A 95 19.16 0.58 -3.39
N VAL A 96 18.19 1.49 -3.57
CA VAL A 96 18.35 2.93 -3.27
C VAL A 96 18.14 3.24 -1.79
#